data_AF-A0A0K1K5T0-F1
#
_entry.id   AF-A0A0K1K5T0-F1
#
_cell.length_a   1.000
_cell.length_b   1.000
_cell.length_c   1.000
_cell.angle_alpha   90.00
_cell.angle_beta   90.00
_cell.angle_gamma   90.00
#
_symmetry.space_group_name_H-M   'P 1'
#
loop_
_entity.id
_entity.type
_entity.pdbx_description
1 polymer ?
#
loop_
_entity_poly.entity_id
_entity_poly.type
_entity_poly.pdbx_seq_one_letter_code
_entity_poly.pdbx_strand_id
1 'polypeptide(L)'
;MVAHAYAQENKLEFTVIDFTVRLDFAINPGKMKPEDLPLHDFLSLNQVRRQTWESIAFALEDGGTSRASASIEEDGKKLLLTRPDLIAQLCELPDYQHFRVLAFDAKPVISAQALQVGAVPVRHWAAIESAVCRLNPTTQVALEYPGDRPRRAVVEANAPVSRPLGASRPRG
;
A
#
# COMPACT_ATOMS: atom_id res chain seq x y z
N MET A 1 16.25 6.22 -6.51
CA MET A 1 17.39 7.03 -7.01
C MET A 1 16.97 8.20 -7.89
N VAL A 2 15.93 8.08 -8.73
CA VAL A 2 15.54 9.13 -9.70
C VAL A 2 15.09 10.45 -9.05
N ALA A 3 14.30 10.42 -7.98
CA ALA A 3 13.87 11.64 -7.27
C ALA A 3 15.05 12.48 -6.77
N HIS A 4 16.05 11.82 -6.15
CA HIS A 4 17.23 12.47 -5.59
C HIS A 4 18.08 13.15 -6.66
N ALA A 5 18.34 12.45 -7.77
CA ALA A 5 19.14 12.99 -8.87
C ALA A 5 18.50 14.23 -9.49
N TYR A 6 17.19 14.19 -9.75
CA TYR A 6 16.45 15.34 -10.25
C TYR A 6 16.46 16.52 -9.26
N ALA A 7 16.37 16.26 -7.95
CA ALA A 7 16.46 17.27 -6.90
C ALA A 7 17.78 18.04 -6.94
N GLN A 8 18.88 17.29 -7.02
CA GLN A 8 20.23 17.84 -7.06
C GLN A 8 20.45 18.65 -8.34
N GLU A 9 19.99 18.14 -9.48
CA GLU A 9 20.09 18.82 -10.77
C GLU A 9 19.31 20.15 -10.79
N ASN A 10 18.13 20.18 -10.17
CA ASN A 10 17.22 21.33 -10.22
C ASN A 10 17.25 22.22 -8.96
N LYS A 11 18.17 21.95 -8.01
CA LYS A 11 18.31 22.69 -6.73
C LYS A 11 16.99 22.85 -5.97
N LEU A 12 16.15 21.82 -5.99
CA LEU A 12 14.84 21.86 -5.37
C LEU A 12 14.95 21.56 -3.87
N GLU A 13 14.31 22.38 -3.03
CA GLU A 13 14.13 22.11 -1.61
C GLU A 13 12.97 21.12 -1.40
N PHE A 14 13.27 19.82 -1.42
CA PHE A 14 12.32 18.81 -0.94
C PHE A 14 13.04 17.71 -0.17
N THR A 15 12.28 17.02 0.68
CA THR A 15 12.75 15.82 1.38
C THR A 15 12.05 14.59 0.83
N VAL A 16 12.76 13.46 0.81
CA VAL A 16 12.17 12.16 0.51
C VAL A 16 12.19 11.35 1.80
N ILE A 17 11.03 10.87 2.21
CA ILE A 17 10.87 10.08 3.43
C ILE A 17 10.69 8.62 3.03
N ASP A 18 11.58 7.77 3.54
CA ASP A 18 11.51 6.34 3.37
C ASP A 18 10.78 5.74 4.57
N PHE A 19 9.67 5.06 4.31
CA PHE A 19 8.91 4.34 5.32
C PHE A 19 9.35 2.87 5.40
N THR A 20 9.52 2.38 6.62
CA THR A 20 9.53 0.94 6.91
C THR A 20 8.15 0.56 7.42
N VAL A 21 7.50 -0.37 6.73
CA VAL A 21 6.12 -0.79 7.04
C VAL A 21 6.11 -2.27 7.32
N ARG A 22 5.51 -2.66 8.45
CA ARG A 22 5.32 -4.06 8.83
C ARG A 22 4.17 -4.68 8.05
N LEU A 23 4.45 -5.76 7.33
CA LEU A 23 3.45 -6.57 6.65
C LEU A 23 3.17 -7.83 7.48
N ASP A 24 1.92 -8.29 7.52
CA ASP A 24 1.59 -9.57 8.15
C ASP A 24 1.72 -10.72 7.14
N PHE A 25 1.49 -10.43 5.85
CA PHE A 25 1.67 -11.37 4.75
C PHE A 25 2.92 -11.06 3.89
N ALA A 26 3.47 -12.12 3.28
CA ALA A 26 4.63 -12.02 2.41
C ALA A 26 4.32 -11.19 1.15
N ILE A 27 5.34 -10.47 0.66
CA ILE A 27 5.30 -9.78 -0.62
C ILE A 27 5.28 -10.83 -1.74
N ASN A 28 4.38 -10.68 -2.72
CA ASN A 28 4.40 -11.50 -3.92
C ASN A 28 5.52 -11.04 -4.86
N PRO A 29 6.53 -11.87 -5.18
CA PRO A 29 7.60 -11.49 -6.10
C PRO A 29 7.18 -11.57 -7.59
N GLY A 30 6.05 -12.20 -7.89
CA GLY A 30 5.55 -12.45 -9.25
C GLY A 30 4.35 -11.58 -9.64
N LYS A 31 3.80 -11.84 -10.84
CA LYS A 31 2.57 -11.16 -11.28
C LYS A 31 1.35 -11.70 -10.53
N MET A 32 0.78 -10.91 -9.63
CA MET A 32 -0.39 -11.24 -8.83
C MET A 32 -1.62 -11.55 -9.69
N LYS A 33 -2.25 -12.69 -9.41
CA LYS A 33 -3.59 -13.03 -9.92
C LYS A 33 -4.68 -12.47 -8.98
N PRO A 34 -5.94 -12.39 -9.44
CA PRO A 34 -7.05 -12.04 -8.56
C PRO A 34 -7.15 -12.95 -7.33
N GLU A 35 -6.94 -14.25 -7.48
CA GLU A 35 -7.00 -15.20 -6.35
C GLU A 35 -5.90 -14.99 -5.30
N ASP A 36 -4.78 -14.36 -5.69
CA ASP A 36 -3.64 -14.11 -4.79
C ASP A 36 -3.88 -12.87 -3.91
N LEU A 37 -4.73 -11.93 -4.36
CA LEU A 37 -4.92 -10.63 -3.68
C LEU A 37 -5.25 -10.74 -2.19
N PRO A 38 -6.15 -11.64 -1.73
CA PRO A 38 -6.49 -11.74 -0.31
C PRO A 38 -5.37 -12.29 0.56
N LEU A 39 -4.29 -12.82 -0.03
CA LEU A 39 -3.18 -13.47 0.66
C LEU A 39 -1.98 -12.55 0.87
N HIS A 40 -2.09 -11.28 0.48
CA HIS A 40 -0.99 -10.32 0.48
C HIS A 40 -1.42 -8.96 1.04
N ASP A 41 -0.51 -8.32 1.79
CA ASP A 41 -0.70 -6.96 2.32
C ASP A 41 0.01 -5.89 1.47
N PHE A 42 0.72 -6.31 0.43
CA PHE A 42 1.44 -5.45 -0.48
C PHE A 42 0.91 -5.63 -1.90
N LEU A 43 0.48 -4.53 -2.51
CA LEU A 43 0.01 -4.50 -3.89
C LEU A 43 0.96 -3.64 -4.74
N SER A 44 1.63 -4.25 -5.71
CA SER A 44 2.36 -3.51 -6.75
C SER A 44 1.54 -3.48 -8.03
N LEU A 45 1.02 -2.31 -8.39
CA LEU A 45 0.22 -2.12 -9.61
C LEU A 45 1.03 -2.38 -10.89
N ASN A 46 2.35 -2.28 -10.82
CA ASN A 46 3.24 -2.68 -11.92
C ASN A 46 3.39 -4.21 -12.06
N GLN A 47 3.01 -4.97 -11.04
CA GLN A 47 3.12 -6.43 -10.97
C GLN A 47 1.77 -7.13 -10.76
N VAL A 48 0.67 -6.53 -11.20
CA VAL A 48 -0.61 -7.26 -11.30
C VAL A 48 -0.82 -7.80 -12.71
N ARG A 49 -1.61 -8.87 -12.84
CA ARG A 49 -2.02 -9.38 -14.16
C ARG A 49 -3.10 -8.49 -14.77
N ARG A 50 -3.23 -8.58 -16.10
CA ARG A 50 -4.27 -7.88 -16.87
C ARG A 50 -5.68 -8.06 -16.29
N GLN A 51 -6.05 -9.27 -15.87
CA GLN A 51 -7.37 -9.54 -15.28
C GLN A 51 -7.61 -8.75 -13.97
N THR A 52 -6.58 -8.63 -13.14
CA THR A 52 -6.61 -7.79 -11.95
C THR A 52 -6.70 -6.33 -12.33
N TRP A 53 -5.96 -5.89 -13.35
CA TRP A 53 -6.06 -4.54 -13.89
C TRP A 53 -7.46 -4.21 -14.42
N GLU A 54 -8.11 -5.14 -15.09
CA GLU A 54 -9.50 -5.00 -15.54
C GLU A 54 -10.46 -4.82 -14.37
N SER A 55 -10.23 -5.55 -13.27
CA SER A 55 -11.02 -5.39 -12.04
C SER A 55 -10.79 -4.05 -11.35
N ILE A 56 -9.53 -3.60 -11.28
CA ILE A 56 -9.17 -2.27 -10.75
C ILE A 56 -9.75 -1.16 -11.62
N ALA A 57 -9.57 -1.25 -12.94
CA ALA A 57 -10.10 -0.28 -13.88
C ALA A 57 -11.61 -0.19 -13.76
N PHE A 58 -12.32 -1.32 -13.76
CA PHE A 58 -13.77 -1.35 -13.55
C PHE A 58 -14.18 -0.69 -12.23
N ALA A 59 -13.47 -0.97 -11.14
CA ALA A 59 -13.80 -0.40 -9.83
C ALA A 59 -13.49 1.11 -9.73
N LEU A 60 -12.52 1.61 -10.51
CA LEU A 60 -12.22 3.04 -10.64
C LEU A 60 -13.10 3.75 -11.69
N GLU A 61 -13.61 2.99 -12.67
CA GLU A 61 -14.44 3.44 -13.79
C GLU A 61 -15.94 3.24 -13.56
N ASP A 62 -16.43 2.87 -12.37
CA ASP A 62 -17.88 2.81 -12.07
C ASP A 62 -18.58 4.21 -12.10
N GLY A 63 -17.92 5.21 -12.69
CA GLY A 63 -18.48 6.38 -13.36
C GLY A 63 -18.74 6.22 -14.87
N GLY A 64 -18.72 5.00 -15.40
CA GLY A 64 -19.13 4.58 -16.75
C GLY A 64 -18.09 4.73 -17.87
N THR A 65 -17.33 3.69 -18.19
CA THR A 65 -17.25 3.11 -19.56
C THR A 65 -16.45 1.81 -19.61
N SER A 66 -17.14 0.67 -19.74
CA SER A 66 -16.53 -0.63 -20.09
C SER A 66 -15.79 -0.53 -21.43
N ARG A 67 -14.45 -0.43 -21.41
CA ARG A 67 -13.63 -0.71 -22.60
C ARG A 67 -13.10 -2.13 -22.52
N ALA A 68 -13.62 -3.02 -23.37
CA ALA A 68 -12.99 -4.30 -23.64
C ALA A 68 -11.80 -4.06 -24.60
N SER A 69 -10.60 -3.81 -24.08
CA SER A 69 -9.41 -3.68 -24.94
C SER A 69 -8.15 -4.21 -24.27
N ALA A 70 -7.19 -4.64 -25.09
CA ALA A 70 -5.81 -4.90 -24.67
C ALA A 70 -5.10 -3.64 -24.12
N SER A 71 -5.71 -2.46 -24.22
CA SER A 71 -5.15 -1.20 -23.72
C SER A 71 -5.53 -0.89 -22.28
N ILE A 72 -6.43 -1.63 -21.61
CA ILE A 72 -6.87 -1.32 -20.23
C ILE A 72 -5.71 -1.24 -19.23
N GLU A 73 -4.73 -2.14 -19.33
CA GLU A 73 -3.56 -2.10 -18.44
C GLU A 73 -2.70 -0.85 -18.69
N GLU A 74 -2.43 -0.52 -19.95
CA GLU A 74 -1.63 0.66 -20.30
C GLU A 74 -2.38 1.96 -20.01
N ASP A 75 -3.67 2.01 -20.33
CA ASP A 75 -4.55 3.15 -20.13
C ASP A 75 -4.82 3.36 -18.64
N GLY A 76 -5.02 2.30 -17.87
CA GLY A 76 -5.16 2.34 -16.41
C GLY A 76 -3.88 2.81 -15.72
N LYS A 77 -2.70 2.34 -16.17
CA LYS A 77 -1.41 2.87 -15.68
C LYS A 77 -1.23 4.35 -16.02
N LYS A 78 -1.56 4.77 -17.25
CA LYS A 78 -1.53 6.19 -17.67
C LYS A 78 -2.51 7.03 -16.86
N LEU A 79 -3.69 6.48 -16.55
CA LEU A 79 -4.69 7.14 -15.74
C LEU A 79 -4.16 7.38 -14.33
N LEU A 80 -3.60 6.39 -13.66
CA LEU A 80 -3.03 6.55 -12.31
C LEU A 80 -1.79 7.45 -12.28
N LEU A 81 -1.00 7.46 -13.36
CA LEU A 81 0.11 8.40 -13.52
C LEU A 81 -0.36 9.87 -13.52
N THR A 82 -1.54 10.15 -14.07
CA THR A 82 -2.10 11.51 -14.22
C THR A 82 -3.11 11.86 -13.13
N ARG A 83 -3.74 10.86 -12.52
CA ARG A 83 -4.75 10.95 -11.44
C ARG A 83 -4.34 10.07 -10.26
N PRO A 84 -3.24 10.39 -9.55
CA PRO A 84 -2.81 9.64 -8.38
C PRO A 84 -3.80 9.70 -7.23
N ASP A 85 -4.75 10.65 -7.25
CA ASP A 85 -5.87 10.72 -6.31
C ASP A 85 -6.79 9.48 -6.36
N LEU A 86 -6.85 8.78 -7.50
CA LEU A 86 -7.60 7.54 -7.63
C LEU A 86 -7.03 6.39 -6.78
N ILE A 87 -5.76 6.49 -6.36
CA ILE A 87 -5.18 5.52 -5.42
C ILE A 87 -5.91 5.59 -4.07
N ALA A 88 -6.30 6.79 -3.62
CA ALA A 88 -7.08 6.92 -2.40
C ALA A 88 -8.44 6.20 -2.53
N GLN A 89 -9.09 6.33 -3.68
CA GLN A 89 -10.36 5.63 -3.96
C GLN A 89 -10.16 4.11 -3.98
N LEU A 90 -9.11 3.64 -4.66
CA LEU A 90 -8.74 2.22 -4.68
C LEU A 90 -8.56 1.66 -3.28
N CYS A 91 -7.90 2.41 -2.39
CA CYS A 91 -7.68 1.97 -1.01
C CYS A 91 -8.97 1.81 -0.20
N GLU A 92 -10.04 2.54 -0.54
CA GLU A 92 -11.32 2.46 0.17
C GLU A 92 -12.24 1.33 -0.34
N LEU A 93 -11.93 0.73 -1.50
CA LEU A 93 -12.69 -0.39 -2.04
C LEU A 93 -12.56 -1.63 -1.13
N PRO A 94 -13.66 -2.34 -0.81
CA PRO A 94 -13.65 -3.46 0.14
C PRO A 94 -12.58 -4.51 -0.15
N ASP A 95 -12.39 -4.87 -1.42
CA ASP A 95 -11.42 -5.88 -1.87
C ASP A 95 -9.96 -5.43 -1.76
N TYR A 96 -9.70 -4.18 -1.39
CA TYR A 96 -8.37 -3.58 -1.32
C TYR A 96 -8.05 -2.97 0.05
N GLN A 97 -9.00 -2.96 0.98
CA GLN A 97 -8.82 -2.35 2.30
C GLN A 97 -7.75 -3.05 3.15
N HIS A 98 -7.50 -4.34 2.90
CA HIS A 98 -6.49 -5.12 3.63
C HIS A 98 -5.05 -4.76 3.22
N PHE A 99 -4.83 -4.19 2.02
CA PHE A 99 -3.49 -3.80 1.60
C PHE A 99 -2.94 -2.68 2.48
N ARG A 100 -1.80 -2.95 3.11
CA ARG A 100 -1.04 -2.00 3.93
C ARG A 100 -0.20 -1.05 3.10
N VAL A 101 0.28 -1.52 1.95
CA VAL A 101 1.13 -0.75 1.05
C VAL A 101 0.71 -0.98 -0.38
N LEU A 102 0.49 0.12 -1.10
CA LEU A 102 0.25 0.11 -2.54
C LEU A 102 1.42 0.80 -3.24
N ALA A 103 2.02 0.12 -4.22
CA ALA A 103 3.10 0.66 -5.04
C ALA A 103 2.61 0.90 -6.47
N PHE A 104 2.86 2.10 -7.00
CA PHE A 104 2.39 2.53 -8.31
C PHE A 104 3.35 3.58 -8.89
N ASP A 105 3.27 3.80 -10.20
CA ASP A 105 4.01 4.89 -10.83
C ASP A 105 3.20 6.18 -10.78
N ALA A 106 3.85 7.27 -10.37
CA ALA A 106 3.28 8.60 -10.36
C ALA A 106 4.22 9.58 -11.07
N LYS A 107 3.67 10.60 -11.73
CA LYS A 107 4.46 11.71 -12.26
C LYS A 107 4.34 12.93 -11.34
N PRO A 108 5.23 13.08 -10.34
CA PRO A 108 5.16 14.22 -9.44
C PRO A 108 5.58 15.50 -10.15
N VAL A 109 5.13 16.65 -9.65
CA VAL A 109 5.54 17.98 -10.15
C VAL A 109 7.06 18.16 -10.09
N ILE A 110 7.71 17.50 -9.13
CA ILE A 110 9.15 17.52 -8.91
C ILE A 110 9.93 16.53 -9.79
N SER A 111 9.36 15.96 -10.84
CA SER A 111 10.14 15.15 -11.78
C SER A 111 9.52 15.13 -13.17
N ALA A 112 10.35 15.29 -14.20
CA ALA A 112 9.93 15.07 -15.58
C ALA A 112 9.65 13.59 -15.87
N GLN A 113 10.23 12.68 -15.07
CA GLN A 113 10.08 11.23 -15.20
C GLN A 113 9.03 10.70 -14.22
N ALA A 114 8.40 9.58 -14.59
CA ALA A 114 7.56 8.84 -13.65
C ALA A 114 8.45 8.22 -12.55
N LEU A 115 7.99 8.31 -11.31
CA LEU A 115 8.62 7.73 -10.14
C LEU A 115 7.73 6.63 -9.57
N GLN A 116 8.35 5.55 -9.11
CA GLN A 116 7.66 4.57 -8.29
C GLN A 116 7.40 5.14 -6.89
N VAL A 117 6.14 5.19 -6.49
CA VAL A 117 5.65 5.73 -5.22
C VAL A 117 4.96 4.62 -4.44
N GLY A 118 5.16 4.62 -3.12
CA GLY A 118 4.40 3.79 -2.19
C GLY A 118 3.39 4.65 -1.42
N ALA A 119 2.16 4.18 -1.30
CA ALA A 119 1.15 4.75 -0.43
C ALA A 119 0.83 3.79 0.71
N VAL A 120 0.72 4.35 1.92
CA VAL A 120 0.24 3.64 3.12
C VAL A 120 -1.12 4.24 3.49
N PRO A 121 -2.23 3.49 3.39
CA PRO A 121 -3.54 3.99 3.79
C PRO A 121 -3.55 4.36 5.28
N VAL A 122 -4.23 5.45 5.64
CA VAL A 122 -4.27 5.96 7.03
C VAL A 122 -4.74 4.91 8.05
N ARG A 123 -5.64 4.00 7.64
CA ARG A 123 -6.09 2.89 8.48
C ARG A 123 -4.96 1.97 8.94
N HIS A 124 -3.87 1.91 8.17
CA HIS A 124 -2.67 1.10 8.43
C HIS A 124 -1.50 1.93 8.97
N TRP A 125 -1.74 3.16 9.44
CA TRP A 125 -0.68 4.04 9.99
C TRP A 125 0.15 3.37 11.08
N ALA A 126 -0.48 2.56 11.94
CA ALA A 126 0.18 1.82 13.00
C ALA A 126 1.15 0.73 12.51
N ALA A 127 1.12 0.39 11.21
CA ALA A 127 2.07 -0.53 10.60
C ALA A 127 3.38 0.15 10.20
N ILE A 128 3.46 1.49 10.22
CA ILE A 128 4.70 2.21 9.94
C ILE A 128 5.61 2.10 11.17
N GLU A 129 6.73 1.39 11.03
CA GLU A 129 7.70 1.15 12.11
C GLU A 129 8.73 2.28 12.20
N SER A 130 9.13 2.84 11.06
CA SER A 130 10.06 3.95 11.02
C SER A 130 9.87 4.79 9.75
N ALA A 131 10.27 6.05 9.85
CA ALA A 131 10.36 6.99 8.75
C ALA A 131 11.71 7.68 8.80
N VAL A 132 12.45 7.66 7.69
CA VAL A 132 13.81 8.18 7.63
C VAL A 132 13.94 9.14 6.47
N CYS A 133 14.62 10.26 6.68
CA CYS A 133 14.96 11.16 5.59
C CYS A 133 16.01 10.49 4.68
N ARG A 134 15.67 10.23 3.43
CA ARG A 134 16.59 9.62 2.45
C ARG A 134 17.84 10.48 2.21
N LEU A 135 17.69 11.81 2.28
CA LEU A 135 18.80 12.76 2.07
C LEU A 135 19.75 12.84 3.27
N ASN A 136 19.25 12.48 4.46
CA ASN A 136 20.06 12.35 5.66
C ASN A 136 19.55 11.15 6.48
N PRO A 137 20.07 9.93 6.21
CA PRO A 137 19.58 8.70 6.83
C PRO A 137 19.69 8.65 8.36
N THR A 138 20.49 9.55 8.97
CA THR A 138 20.57 9.68 10.43
C THR A 138 19.38 10.44 11.03
N THR A 139 18.63 11.16 10.19
CA THR A 139 17.44 11.92 10.60
C THR A 139 16.21 11.03 10.56
N GLN A 140 15.72 10.65 11.73
CA GLN A 140 14.40 10.03 11.87
C GLN A 140 13.31 11.09 11.77
N VAL A 141 12.25 10.77 11.04
CA VAL A 141 11.06 11.62 10.91
C VAL A 141 10.02 11.13 11.91
N ALA A 142 9.64 11.99 12.85
CA ALA A 142 8.50 11.72 13.72
C ALA A 142 7.22 11.80 12.90
N LEU A 143 6.39 10.75 13.00
CA LEU A 143 5.12 10.65 12.29
C LEU A 143 3.97 10.85 13.28
N GLU A 144 3.22 11.93 13.10
CA GLU A 144 1.97 12.16 13.83
C GLU A 144 0.80 11.54 13.06
N TYR A 145 -0.13 10.89 13.77
CA TYR A 145 -1.30 10.32 13.14
C TYR A 145 -2.13 11.43 12.47
N PRO A 146 -2.50 11.29 11.18
CA PRO A 146 -3.30 12.30 10.50
C PRO A 146 -4.77 12.22 10.98
N GLY A 147 -5.10 13.02 12.00
CA GLY A 147 -6.47 13.23 12.54
C GLY A 147 -6.60 13.08 14.06
N ASP A 148 -7.76 13.42 14.61
CA ASP A 148 -8.05 13.43 16.06
C ASP A 148 -8.29 12.02 16.69
N ARG A 149 -7.60 10.97 16.23
CA ARG A 149 -7.71 9.65 16.88
C ARG A 149 -6.48 9.33 17.73
N PRO A 150 -6.61 9.34 19.07
CA PRO A 150 -5.54 8.91 19.95
C PRO A 150 -5.37 7.39 19.92
N ARG A 151 -4.10 7.00 20.02
CA ARG A 151 -3.52 5.69 20.31
C ARG A 151 -4.33 4.87 21.35
N ARG A 152 -5.15 3.90 20.92
CA ARG A 152 -5.73 2.77 21.70
C ARG A 152 -6.52 1.88 20.72
N ALA A 153 -6.40 0.56 20.61
CA ALA A 153 -5.64 -0.46 21.32
C ALA A 153 -5.34 -1.61 20.33
N VAL A 154 -4.07 -2.01 20.21
CA VAL A 154 -3.68 -3.30 19.62
C VAL A 154 -3.02 -4.10 20.73
N VAL A 155 -3.82 -4.46 21.72
CA VAL A 155 -3.50 -5.52 22.68
C VAL A 155 -4.83 -6.22 22.93
N GLU A 156 -4.82 -7.55 22.85
CA GLU A 156 -5.97 -8.47 23.04
C GLU A 156 -6.83 -8.79 21.80
N ALA A 157 -6.25 -9.54 20.86
CA ALA A 157 -7.02 -10.54 20.10
C ALA A 157 -6.28 -11.88 19.90
N ASN A 158 -4.98 -11.95 20.16
CA ASN A 158 -4.20 -13.20 20.06
C ASN A 158 -3.61 -13.62 21.41
N ALA A 159 -4.48 -13.79 22.42
CA ALA A 159 -4.13 -14.66 23.54
C ALA A 159 -4.32 -16.12 23.06
N PRO A 160 -3.29 -16.99 23.12
CA PRO A 160 -3.44 -18.38 22.75
C PRO A 160 -4.42 -19.05 23.70
N VAL A 161 -5.41 -19.76 23.13
CA VAL A 161 -6.33 -20.63 23.86
C VAL A 161 -5.51 -21.67 24.63
N SER A 162 -5.29 -21.42 25.90
CA SER A 162 -4.75 -22.42 26.83
C SER A 162 -5.84 -23.44 27.08
N ARG A 163 -5.81 -24.57 26.37
CA ARG A 163 -6.58 -25.76 26.73
C ARG A 163 -6.17 -26.21 28.14
N PRO A 164 -7.08 -26.37 29.10
CA PRO A 164 -6.73 -27.08 30.33
C PRO A 164 -6.53 -28.56 30.00
N LEU A 165 -5.32 -29.05 30.30
CA LEU A 165 -5.03 -30.48 30.44
C LEU A 165 -5.95 -31.07 31.52
N GLY A 166 -6.38 -32.31 31.28
CA GLY A 166 -7.44 -32.98 32.03
C GLY A 166 -7.22 -33.14 33.54
N ALA A 167 -8.35 -33.34 34.23
CA ALA A 167 -8.41 -33.90 35.57
C ALA A 167 -9.59 -34.89 35.65
N SER A 168 -9.23 -36.18 35.65
CA SER A 168 -9.67 -37.20 36.60
C SER A 168 -11.17 -37.45 36.83
N ARG A 169 -11.60 -38.65 36.43
CA ARG A 169 -12.84 -39.34 36.84
C ARG A 169 -13.02 -39.37 38.37
N PRO A 170 -14.24 -39.25 38.91
CA PRO A 170 -14.56 -39.80 40.22
C PRO A 170 -15.03 -41.26 40.09
N ARG A 171 -14.62 -42.09 41.04
CA ARG A 171 -15.07 -43.46 41.26
C ARG A 171 -16.53 -43.45 41.73
N GLY A 172 -17.32 -44.38 41.21
CA GLY A 172 -18.59 -44.87 41.73
C GLY A 172 -18.68 -46.35 41.41
#